data_AF-A0A1Q6QU76-F1
#
_entry.id   AF-A0A1Q6QU76-F1
#
_cell.length_a   1.000
_cell.length_b   1.000
_cell.length_c   1.000
_cell.angle_alpha   90.00
_cell.angle_beta   90.00
_cell.angle_gamma   90.00
#
_symmetry.space_group_name_H-M   'P 1'
#
loop_
_entity.id
_entity.type
_entity.pdbx_description
1 polymer ?
#
loop_
_entity_poly.entity_id
_entity_poly.type
_entity_poly.pdbx_seq_one_letter_code
_entity_poly.pdbx_strand_id
1 'polypeptide(L)'
;MNIYLISEYVNRLKKSDITYYAEKQGISLDKEEIELIYNYIKKDYKTIIYGNPKDILNEIKFKVKPLTYNKIENLYIKFKDKIDMFTQNIREG
;
A
#
# COMPACT_ATOMS: atom_id res chain seq x y z
N MET A 1 -8.08 3.14 13.87
CA MET A 1 -6.65 3.22 13.55
C MET A 1 -6.20 4.68 13.66
N ASN A 2 -5.05 4.97 14.28
CA ASN A 2 -4.64 6.36 14.54
C ASN A 2 -3.90 6.95 13.31
N ILE A 3 -4.50 7.97 12.68
CA ILE A 3 -3.97 8.61 11.47
C ILE A 3 -2.60 9.28 11.70
N TYR A 4 -2.34 9.80 12.89
CA TYR A 4 -1.07 10.46 13.23
C TYR A 4 0.09 9.47 13.25
N LEU A 5 -0.11 8.28 13.83
CA LEU A 5 0.92 7.24 13.83
C LEU A 5 1.24 6.76 12.41
N ILE A 6 0.23 6.64 11.56
CA ILE A 6 0.41 6.26 10.15
C ILE A 6 1.13 7.37 9.39
N SER A 7 0.75 8.64 9.58
CA SER A 7 1.44 9.74 8.90
C SER A 7 2.90 9.80 9.29
N GLU A 8 3.22 9.60 10.56
CA GLU A 8 4.61 9.56 11.04
C GLU A 8 5.41 8.39 10.47
N TYR A 9 4.77 7.22 10.34
CA TYR A 9 5.38 6.08 9.67
C TYR A 9 5.64 6.37 8.19
N VAL A 10 4.64 6.88 7.47
CA VAL A 10 4.76 7.24 6.06
C VAL A 10 5.82 8.33 5.87
N ASN A 11 5.92 9.31 6.77
CA ASN A 11 6.95 10.36 6.74
C ASN A 11 8.36 9.77 6.81
N ARG A 12 8.58 8.77 7.67
CA ARG A 12 9.88 8.11 7.86
C ARG A 12 10.20 7.01 6.85
N LEU A 13 9.21 6.55 6.09
CA LEU A 13 9.37 5.50 5.07
C LEU A 13 10.49 5.85 4.09
N LYS A 14 11.37 4.88 3.81
CA LYS A 14 12.45 4.95 2.82
C LYS A 14 12.18 3.98 1.67
N LYS A 15 12.78 4.26 0.52
CA LYS A 15 12.73 3.38 -0.66
C LYS A 15 13.29 1.98 -0.36
N SER A 16 14.31 1.89 0.49
CA SER A 16 14.88 0.63 0.97
C SER A 16 13.85 -0.25 1.70
N ASP A 17 12.89 0.35 2.41
CA ASP A 17 11.87 -0.39 3.14
C ASP A 17 10.89 -1.06 2.16
N ILE A 18 10.60 -0.40 1.04
CA ILE A 18 9.79 -0.94 -0.05
C ILE A 18 10.53 -2.10 -0.73
N THR A 19 11.81 -1.93 -1.05
CA THR A 19 12.64 -3.00 -1.62
C THR A 19 12.67 -4.22 -0.70
N TYR A 20 13.03 -4.01 0.57
CA TYR A 20 13.08 -5.08 1.57
C TYR A 20 11.75 -5.81 1.71
N TYR A 21 10.64 -5.06 1.77
CA TYR A 21 9.32 -5.67 1.89
C TYR A 21 8.93 -6.45 0.62
N ALA A 22 9.21 -5.92 -0.57
CA ALA A 22 8.94 -6.61 -1.84
C ALA A 22 9.70 -7.94 -1.94
N GLU A 23 10.97 -7.95 -1.55
CA GLU A 23 11.80 -9.17 -1.51
C GLU A 23 11.19 -10.21 -0.57
N LYS A 24 10.71 -9.81 0.61
CA LYS A 24 9.99 -10.70 1.53
C LYS A 24 8.68 -11.25 0.96
N GLN A 25 8.08 -10.54 0.00
CA GLN A 25 6.91 -11.01 -0.74
C GLN A 25 7.27 -11.85 -1.98
N GLY A 26 8.57 -12.09 -2.22
CA GLY A 26 9.06 -12.86 -3.37
C GLY A 26 9.03 -12.08 -4.69
N ILE A 27 9.13 -10.75 -4.64
CA ILE A 27 9.17 -9.91 -5.84
C ILE A 27 10.41 -9.01 -5.82
N SER A 28 11.08 -8.94 -6.97
CA SER A 28 12.12 -7.95 -7.23
C SER A 28 11.53 -6.78 -8.01
N LEU A 29 11.69 -5.57 -7.49
CA LEU A 29 11.27 -4.33 -8.15
C LEU A 29 12.49 -3.69 -8.81
N ASP A 30 12.30 -3.06 -9.98
CA ASP A 30 13.32 -2.17 -10.51
C ASP A 30 13.25 -0.77 -9.88
N LYS A 31 14.22 0.09 -10.24
CA LYS A 31 14.32 1.44 -9.68
C LYS A 31 13.08 2.30 -9.99
N GLU A 32 12.47 2.12 -11.15
CA GLU A 32 11.31 2.90 -11.58
C GLU A 32 10.06 2.47 -10.80
N GLU A 33 9.85 1.16 -10.64
CA GLU A 33 8.77 0.60 -9.82
C GLU A 33 8.92 1.02 -8.34
N ILE A 34 10.15 1.00 -7.80
CA ILE A 34 10.43 1.47 -6.43
C ILE A 34 10.07 2.96 -6.28
N GLU A 35 10.53 3.80 -7.21
CA GLU A 35 10.25 5.24 -7.19
C GLU A 35 8.74 5.51 -7.23
N LEU A 36 8.06 4.85 -8.15
CA LEU A 36 6.65 5.01 -8.38
C LEU A 36 5.83 4.59 -7.15
N ILE A 37 6.07 3.39 -6.63
CA ILE A 37 5.38 2.87 -5.44
C ILE A 37 5.63 3.79 -4.24
N TYR A 38 6.88 4.24 -4.04
CA TYR A 38 7.23 5.17 -2.98
C TYR A 38 6.41 6.47 -3.06
N ASN A 39 6.29 7.04 -4.25
CA ASN A 39 5.56 8.29 -4.46
C ASN A 39 4.06 8.14 -4.19
N TYR A 40 3.43 7.06 -4.67
CA TYR A 40 2.02 6.77 -4.37
C TYR A 40 1.78 6.55 -2.87
N ILE A 41 2.67 5.85 -2.16
CA ILE A 41 2.53 5.69 -0.71
C ILE A 41 2.65 7.04 0.00
N LYS A 42 3.66 7.85 -0.33
CA LYS A 42 3.87 9.15 0.32
C LYS A 42 2.70 10.11 0.09
N LYS A 43 2.16 10.14 -1.12
CA LYS A 43 1.12 11.08 -1.54
C LYS A 43 -0.29 10.61 -1.16
N ASP A 44 -0.59 9.34 -1.40
CA ASP A 44 -1.96 8.86 -1.48
C ASP A 44 -2.36 7.88 -0.36
N TYR A 45 -1.50 7.62 0.63
CA TYR A 45 -1.79 6.65 1.71
C TYR A 45 -3.12 6.89 2.43
N LYS A 46 -3.56 8.15 2.57
CA LYS A 46 -4.85 8.46 3.21
C LYS A 46 -6.02 7.92 2.41
N THR A 47 -6.00 8.13 1.09
CA THR A 47 -7.02 7.62 0.17
C THR A 47 -6.95 6.09 0.09
N ILE A 48 -5.74 5.53 0.10
CA ILE A 48 -5.52 4.08 0.09
C ILE A 48 -6.12 3.40 1.34
N ILE A 49 -5.99 4.01 2.51
CA ILE A 49 -6.44 3.39 3.76
C ILE A 49 -7.92 3.70 4.06
N TYR A 50 -8.35 4.95 3.85
CA TYR A 50 -9.66 5.45 4.34
C TYR A 50 -10.63 5.84 3.22
N GLY A 51 -10.15 6.01 1.99
CA GLY A 51 -10.94 6.48 0.86
C GLY A 51 -11.26 5.37 -0.15
N ASN A 52 -11.46 5.78 -1.39
CA ASN A 52 -11.63 4.89 -2.52
C ASN A 52 -10.36 4.89 -3.39
N PRO A 53 -9.53 3.83 -3.34
CA PRO A 53 -8.28 3.78 -4.11
C PRO A 53 -8.43 3.27 -5.54
N LYS A 54 -9.66 3.04 -6.03
CA LYS A 54 -9.89 2.42 -7.35
C LYS A 54 -9.12 3.12 -8.46
N ASP A 55 -9.16 4.44 -8.52
CA ASP A 55 -8.48 5.19 -9.59
C ASP A 55 -6.96 5.14 -9.45
N ILE A 56 -6.44 5.16 -8.22
CA ILE A 56 -5.00 5.00 -7.93
C ILE A 56 -4.51 3.61 -8.36
N LEU A 57 -5.25 2.55 -7.99
CA LEU A 57 -4.90 1.18 -8.36
C LEU A 57 -4.96 0.99 -9.88
N ASN A 58 -6.00 1.51 -10.53
CA ASN A 58 -6.11 1.49 -11.99
C ASN A 58 -4.93 2.20 -12.66
N GLU A 59 -4.48 3.34 -12.11
CA GLU A 59 -3.34 4.06 -12.66
C GLU A 59 -2.03 3.28 -12.48
N ILE A 60 -1.78 2.71 -11.29
CA ILE A 60 -0.58 1.90 -11.00
C ILE A 60 -0.52 0.68 -11.93
N LYS A 61 -1.66 0.05 -12.23
CA LYS A 61 -1.75 -1.13 -13.10
C LYS A 61 -1.04 -0.99 -14.44
N PHE A 62 -1.06 0.21 -15.02
CA PHE A 62 -0.46 0.48 -16.33
C PHE A 62 0.98 1.00 -16.24
N LYS A 63 1.50 1.23 -15.02
CA LYS A 63 2.83 1.83 -14.80
C LYS A 63 3.83 0.88 -14.13
N VAL A 64 3.40 -0.31 -13.74
CA VAL A 64 4.27 -1.35 -13.17
C VAL A 64 4.12 -2.64 -13.95
N LYS A 65 5.01 -3.60 -13.71
CA LYS A 65 4.92 -4.91 -14.34
C LYS A 65 3.65 -5.63 -13.86
N PRO A 66 3.03 -6.49 -14.70
CA PRO A 66 1.84 -7.25 -14.30
C PRO A 66 2.01 -8.04 -12.99
N LEU A 67 3.18 -8.66 -12.79
CA LEU A 67 3.49 -9.39 -11.56
C LEU A 67 3.52 -8.49 -10.32
N THR A 68 4.10 -7.30 -10.46
CA THR A 68 4.14 -6.28 -9.40
C THR A 68 2.73 -5.81 -9.06
N TYR A 69 1.91 -5.48 -10.06
CA TYR A 69 0.52 -5.06 -9.85
C TYR A 69 -0.29 -6.15 -9.14
N ASN A 70 -0.21 -7.40 -9.61
CA ASN A 70 -0.92 -8.53 -9.00
C ASN A 70 -0.57 -8.67 -7.50
N LYS A 71 0.69 -8.41 -7.11
CA LYS A 71 1.07 -8.45 -5.70
C LYS A 71 0.54 -7.25 -4.91
N ILE A 72 0.59 -6.05 -5.48
CA ILE A 72 0.01 -4.84 -4.86
C ILE A 72 -1.48 -5.07 -4.56
N GLU A 73 -2.24 -5.55 -5.56
CA GLU A 73 -3.67 -5.81 -5.45
C GLU A 73 -3.97 -6.87 -4.38
N ASN A 74 -3.26 -8.00 -4.40
CA ASN A 74 -3.41 -9.06 -3.40
C ASN A 74 -3.11 -8.59 -1.98
N LEU A 75 -2.05 -7.79 -1.80
CA LEU A 75 -1.70 -7.23 -0.49
C LEU A 75 -2.73 -6.22 -0.02
N TYR A 76 -3.20 -5.35 -0.92
CA TYR A 76 -4.24 -4.37 -0.61
C TYR A 76 -5.50 -5.07 -0.11
N ILE A 77 -6.02 -6.06 -0.84
CA ILE A 77 -7.22 -6.82 -0.44
C ILE A 77 -6.98 -7.47 0.94
N LYS A 78 -5.88 -8.20 1.10
CA LYS A 78 -5.54 -8.90 2.35
C LYS A 78 -5.52 -7.98 3.58
N PHE A 79 -4.99 -6.77 3.44
CA PHE A 79 -4.92 -5.84 4.57
C PHE A 79 -6.20 -5.01 4.73
N LYS A 80 -6.92 -4.72 3.65
CA LYS A 80 -8.22 -4.06 3.70
C LYS A 80 -9.23 -4.89 4.47
N ASP A 81 -9.32 -6.19 4.17
CA ASP A 81 -10.19 -7.14 4.88
C ASP A 81 -9.89 -7.17 6.38
N LYS A 82 -8.60 -7.16 6.76
CA LYS A 82 -8.19 -7.10 8.16
C LYS A 82 -8.64 -5.81 8.83
N ILE A 83 -8.42 -4.65 8.19
CA ILE A 83 -8.82 -3.35 8.75
C ILE A 83 -10.33 -3.33 8.95
N ASP A 84 -11.09 -3.79 7.96
CA ASP A 84 -12.55 -3.77 8.01
C ASP A 84 -13.06 -4.69 9.13
N MET A 85 -12.51 -5.90 9.28
CA MET A 85 -12.80 -6.81 10.40
C MET A 85 -12.48 -6.18 11.76
N PHE A 86 -11.32 -5.54 11.91
CA PHE A 86 -10.96 -4.84 13.15
C PHE A 86 -11.96 -3.71 13.46
N THR A 87 -12.41 -2.95 12.46
CA THR A 87 -13.37 -1.87 12.68
C THR A 87 -14.79 -2.36 13.00
N GLN A 88 -15.21 -3.49 12.45
CA GLN A 88 -16.50 -4.11 12.78
C GLN A 88 -16.51 -4.60 14.23
N ASN A 89 -15.47 -5.31 14.67
CA ASN A 89 -15.36 -5.81 16.03
C ASN A 89 -15.39 -4.70 17.11
N ILE A 90 -14.96 -3.48 16.78
CA ILE A 90 -15.03 -2.32 17.70
C ILE A 90 -16.45 -1.74 17.78
N ARG A 91 -17.26 -1.88 16.72
CA ARG A 91 -18.63 -1.35 16.67
C ARG A 91 -19.64 -2.26 17.38
N GLU A 92 -19.32 -3.55 17.48
CA GLU A 92 -20.18 -4.56 18.09
C GLU A 92 -19.83 -4.86 19.56
N GLY A 93 -18.73 -4.31 20.07
CA GLY A 93 -18.23 -4.52 21.45
C GLY A 93 -18.41 -3.34 22.39
#